data_AF-A0A7V3CWF1-F1
#
_entry.id   AF-A0A7V3CWF1-F1
#
_cell.length_a   1.000
_cell.length_b   1.000
_cell.length_c   1.000
_cell.angle_alpha   90.00
_cell.angle_beta   90.00
_cell.angle_gamma   90.00
#
_symmetry.space_group_name_H-M   'P 1'
#
loop_
_entity.id
_entity.type
_entity.pdbx_description
1 polymer ?
#
loop_
_entity_poly.entity_id
_entity_poly.type
_entity_poly.pdbx_seq_one_letter_code
_entity_poly.pdbx_strand_id
1 'polypeptide(L)'
;MKSMTNLTIFLLIGAIECFAQIGPGAKQIALAHSDISYSSDAFSIFNNSALLAINTNREFGIFYSPSPFGEKAMSNAFASYIEPTSFGNFSAGFSIYGFELYKETQFAFGYAKKLNNNFSFGGTLFYKNINIKNYGSKGNVFLNVGGVAKLNEQIGFGFSIENITHSTISKDDDQIPT
;
A
#
# COMPACT_ATOMS: atom_id res chain seq x y z
N MET A 1 18.54 -33.23 -6.83
CA MET A 1 18.46 -32.03 -5.96
C MET A 1 18.88 -30.75 -6.68
N LYS A 2 20.09 -30.61 -7.25
CA LYS A 2 20.52 -29.39 -7.99
C LYS A 2 19.54 -28.90 -9.08
N SER A 3 18.91 -29.83 -9.82
CA SER A 3 17.94 -29.49 -10.88
C SER A 3 16.64 -28.86 -10.35
N MET A 4 16.16 -29.25 -9.16
CA MET A 4 14.95 -28.64 -8.58
C MET A 4 15.24 -27.24 -8.01
N THR A 5 16.43 -27.04 -7.42
CA THR A 5 16.84 -25.71 -6.93
C THR A 5 16.95 -24.70 -8.07
N ASN A 6 17.50 -25.11 -9.20
CA ASN A 6 17.59 -24.25 -10.40
C ASN A 6 16.21 -23.94 -10.98
N LEU A 7 15.26 -24.87 -10.93
CA LEU A 7 13.89 -24.66 -11.39
C LEU A 7 13.12 -23.69 -10.48
N THR A 8 13.31 -23.78 -9.16
CA THR A 8 12.73 -22.82 -8.20
C THR A 8 13.31 -21.41 -8.40
N ILE A 9 14.61 -21.29 -8.62
CA ILE A 9 15.26 -19.99 -8.92
C ILE A 9 14.77 -19.44 -10.27
N PHE A 10 14.58 -20.29 -11.28
CA PHE A 10 14.08 -19.89 -12.59
C PHE A 10 12.61 -19.42 -12.55
N LEU A 11 11.77 -20.10 -11.76
CA LEU A 11 10.37 -19.70 -11.51
C LEU A 11 10.26 -18.37 -10.76
N LEU A 12 11.20 -18.06 -9.86
CA LEU A 12 11.27 -16.77 -9.16
C LEU A 12 11.66 -15.60 -10.08
N ILE A 13 12.40 -15.87 -11.17
CA ILE A 13 12.84 -14.84 -12.13
C ILE A 13 11.78 -14.58 -13.21
N GLY A 14 10.94 -15.57 -13.53
CA GLY A 14 9.94 -15.48 -14.61
C GLY A 14 8.66 -14.71 -14.30
N ALA A 15 8.47 -14.21 -13.06
CA ALA A 15 7.23 -13.59 -12.60
C ALA A 15 7.36 -12.10 -12.23
N ILE A 16 8.43 -11.42 -12.65
CA ILE A 16 8.66 -10.01 -12.31
C ILE A 16 7.91 -9.13 -13.31
N GLU A 17 6.60 -9.00 -13.14
CA GLU A 17 5.89 -7.86 -13.69
C GLU A 17 6.23 -6.64 -12.80
N CYS A 18 7.06 -5.73 -13.33
CA CYS A 18 7.43 -4.52 -12.62
C CYS A 18 6.35 -3.47 -12.84
N PHE A 19 5.42 -3.38 -11.90
CA PHE A 19 4.49 -2.26 -11.84
C PHE A 19 5.12 -1.12 -11.06
N ALA A 20 5.32 0.02 -11.70
CA ALA A 20 5.80 1.22 -11.03
C ALA A 20 4.66 1.84 -10.21
N GLN A 21 4.59 1.51 -8.92
CA GLN A 21 3.69 2.17 -7.98
C GLN A 21 4.43 3.29 -7.24
N ILE A 22 3.75 4.43 -7.07
CA ILE A 22 4.25 5.53 -6.26
C ILE A 22 3.60 5.41 -4.89
N GLY A 23 4.34 4.87 -3.93
CA GLY A 23 3.93 4.82 -2.53
C GLY A 23 4.54 5.96 -1.71
N PRO A 24 3.89 6.36 -0.61
CA PRO A 24 4.45 7.36 0.29
C PRO A 24 5.51 6.79 1.23
N GLY A 25 6.30 7.70 1.80
CA GLY A 25 7.19 7.44 2.92
C GLY A 25 8.66 7.41 2.51
N ALA A 26 9.48 8.20 3.21
CA ALA A 26 10.89 8.32 2.89
C ALA A 26 11.64 6.99 3.08
N LYS A 27 11.24 6.19 4.08
CA LYS A 27 11.83 4.88 4.36
C LYS A 27 11.47 3.87 3.27
N GLN A 28 10.20 3.82 2.86
CA GLN A 28 9.68 3.00 1.77
C GLN A 28 10.46 3.27 0.48
N ILE A 29 10.59 4.54 0.12
CA ILE A 29 11.30 4.97 -1.08
C ILE A 29 12.79 4.63 -1.01
N ALA A 30 13.44 4.87 0.14
CA ALA A 30 14.86 4.55 0.32
C ALA A 30 15.15 3.03 0.23
N LEU A 31 14.14 2.20 0.53
CA LEU A 31 14.18 0.75 0.38
C LEU A 31 13.66 0.27 -0.97
N ALA A 32 13.43 1.17 -1.93
CA ALA A 32 12.83 0.86 -3.23
C ALA A 32 11.53 0.03 -3.10
N HIS A 33 10.69 0.37 -2.12
CA HIS A 33 9.45 -0.33 -1.76
C HIS A 33 9.63 -1.83 -1.40
N SER A 34 10.84 -2.24 -1.01
CA SER A 34 11.13 -3.59 -0.50
C SER A 34 10.83 -3.72 1.00
N ASP A 35 9.67 -3.22 1.43
CA ASP A 35 9.37 -2.98 2.84
C ASP A 35 8.11 -3.71 3.38
N ILE A 36 7.49 -4.51 2.50
CA ILE A 36 6.20 -5.21 2.70
C ILE A 36 6.12 -6.13 3.93
N SER A 37 7.25 -6.54 4.49
CA SER A 37 7.32 -7.50 5.62
C SER A 37 7.83 -6.92 6.94
N TYR A 38 8.39 -5.69 6.95
CA TYR A 38 9.06 -5.16 8.15
C TYR A 38 8.88 -3.66 8.40
N SER A 39 8.48 -2.83 7.43
CA SER A 39 8.40 -1.38 7.67
C SER A 39 7.07 -0.95 8.26
N SER A 40 6.97 -1.07 9.59
CA SER A 40 5.86 -0.54 10.37
C SER A 40 6.08 0.95 10.68
N ASP A 41 5.27 1.81 10.08
CA ASP A 41 5.20 3.26 10.30
C ASP A 41 3.84 3.80 9.84
N ALA A 42 3.60 5.11 9.95
CA ALA A 42 2.34 5.77 9.59
C ALA A 42 1.88 5.46 8.15
N PHE A 43 2.82 5.24 7.22
CA PHE A 43 2.53 4.99 5.80
C PHE A 43 2.24 3.51 5.48
N SER A 44 2.37 2.59 6.44
CA SER A 44 2.03 1.18 6.25
C SER A 44 0.60 0.95 5.75
N ILE A 45 -0.35 1.86 6.03
CA ILE A 45 -1.73 1.81 5.52
C ILE A 45 -1.80 1.77 3.98
N PHE A 46 -0.81 2.36 3.29
CA PHE A 46 -0.74 2.44 1.82
C PHE A 46 0.11 1.35 1.17
N ASN A 47 0.76 0.46 1.94
CA ASN A 47 1.60 -0.62 1.42
C ASN A 47 1.08 -1.99 1.91
N ASN A 48 1.39 -2.35 3.15
CA ASN A 48 0.88 -3.54 3.80
C ASN A 48 0.24 -3.19 5.15
N SER A 49 -1.08 -3.20 5.18
CA SER A 49 -1.88 -2.86 6.35
C SER A 49 -1.62 -3.78 7.55
N ALA A 50 -1.14 -5.01 7.36
CA ALA A 50 -0.77 -5.88 8.48
C ALA A 50 0.41 -5.33 9.31
N LEU A 51 1.27 -4.51 8.72
CA LEU A 51 2.37 -3.85 9.44
C LEU A 51 1.85 -2.84 10.47
N LEU A 52 0.64 -2.29 10.27
CA LEU A 52 0.01 -1.40 11.26
C LEU A 52 -0.10 -2.08 12.63
N ALA A 53 -0.34 -3.40 12.67
CA ALA A 53 -0.47 -4.15 13.92
C ALA A 53 0.85 -4.25 14.72
N ILE A 54 1.98 -4.05 14.05
CA ILE A 54 3.31 -4.10 14.66
C ILE A 54 3.61 -2.80 15.39
N ASN A 55 3.12 -1.65 14.90
CA ASN A 55 3.30 -0.35 15.52
C ASN A 55 2.60 -0.30 16.89
N THR A 56 3.31 0.09 17.94
CA THR A 56 2.72 0.26 19.28
C THR A 56 2.48 1.72 19.64
N ASN A 57 2.89 2.65 18.77
CA ASN A 57 2.86 4.07 19.03
C ASN A 57 1.75 4.74 18.22
N ARG A 58 1.17 5.78 18.81
CA ARG A 58 0.39 6.75 18.06
C ARG A 58 1.34 7.53 17.15
N GLU A 59 1.09 7.49 15.85
CA GLU A 59 2.01 8.05 14.86
C GLU A 59 1.24 8.85 13.82
N PHE A 60 1.84 9.95 13.36
CA PHE A 60 1.31 10.78 12.28
C PHE A 60 2.43 11.04 11.27
N GLY A 61 2.11 10.94 9.98
CA GLY A 61 3.07 11.14 8.90
C GLY A 61 2.52 12.07 7.82
N ILE A 62 3.37 12.96 7.31
CA ILE A 62 3.13 13.74 6.08
C ILE A 62 4.26 13.45 5.11
N PHE A 63 3.91 13.21 3.86
CA PHE A 63 4.86 13.02 2.78
C PHE A 63 4.45 13.89 1.60
N TYR A 64 5.43 14.50 0.93
CA TYR A 64 5.20 15.32 -0.25
C TYR A 64 6.33 15.14 -1.26
N SER A 65 5.97 14.82 -2.49
CA SER A 65 6.88 14.76 -3.62
C SER A 65 6.38 15.71 -4.71
N PRO A 66 6.99 16.90 -4.89
CA PRO A 66 6.49 17.92 -5.80
C PRO A 66 6.68 17.58 -7.28
N SER A 67 7.67 16.75 -7.59
CA SER A 67 8.05 16.44 -8.97
C SER A 67 8.80 15.11 -9.06
N PRO A 68 8.14 13.96 -8.81
CA PRO A 68 8.76 12.66 -9.03
C PRO A 68 9.38 12.60 -10.43
N PHE A 69 10.64 12.16 -10.51
CA PHE A 69 11.41 12.06 -11.76
C PHE A 69 11.57 13.40 -12.53
N GLY A 70 11.37 14.55 -11.88
CA GLY A 70 11.42 15.86 -12.53
C GLY A 70 10.13 16.24 -13.27
N GLU A 71 9.06 15.44 -13.15
CA GLU A 71 7.75 15.73 -13.76
C GLU A 71 6.78 16.29 -12.71
N LYS A 72 6.30 17.52 -12.91
CA LYS A 72 5.35 18.17 -11.98
C LYS A 72 3.95 17.59 -12.09
N ALA A 73 3.58 17.06 -13.26
CA ALA A 73 2.31 16.38 -13.46
C ALA A 73 2.17 15.13 -12.56
N MET A 74 3.28 14.60 -12.04
CA MET A 74 3.31 13.45 -11.14
C MET A 74 3.33 13.82 -9.65
N SER A 75 3.14 15.11 -9.31
CA SER A 75 3.18 15.58 -7.93
C SER A 75 2.23 14.79 -7.04
N ASN A 76 2.66 14.50 -5.81
CA ASN A 76 1.84 13.76 -4.86
C ASN A 76 2.09 14.18 -3.42
N ALA A 77 1.04 14.06 -2.61
CA ALA A 77 1.04 14.39 -1.20
C ALA A 77 0.25 13.32 -0.44
N PHE A 78 0.72 12.96 0.74
CA PHE A 78 0.10 11.97 1.59
C PHE A 78 0.11 12.44 3.04
N ALA A 79 -0.94 12.09 3.77
CA ALA A 79 -1.01 12.21 5.21
C ALA A 79 -1.55 10.90 5.79
N SER A 80 -1.07 10.51 6.95
CA SER A 80 -1.50 9.28 7.62
C SER A 80 -1.43 9.40 9.13
N TYR A 81 -2.25 8.61 9.80
CA TYR A 81 -2.35 8.54 11.25
C TYR A 81 -2.59 7.11 11.69
N ILE A 82 -1.98 6.70 12.80
CA ILE A 82 -2.20 5.40 13.45
C ILE A 82 -2.61 5.63 14.91
N GLU A 83 -3.68 4.95 15.30
CA GLU A 83 -4.17 4.87 16.67
C GLU A 83 -4.13 3.41 17.16
N PRO A 84 -3.15 3.06 18.01
CA PRO A 84 -3.15 1.77 18.69
C PRO A 84 -4.25 1.69 19.74
N THR A 85 -5.01 0.59 19.76
CA THR A 85 -6.03 0.33 20.77
C THR A 85 -5.91 -1.09 21.34
N SER A 86 -6.65 -1.40 22.40
CA SER A 86 -6.71 -2.75 22.97
C SER A 86 -7.30 -3.80 22.01
N PHE A 87 -8.06 -3.37 21.01
CA PHE A 87 -8.73 -4.27 20.05
C PHE A 87 -7.93 -4.49 18.77
N GLY A 88 -6.85 -3.73 18.56
CA GLY A 88 -6.09 -3.65 17.32
C GLY A 88 -5.76 -2.18 16.99
N ASN A 89 -5.12 -1.96 15.86
CA ASN A 89 -4.68 -0.63 15.46
C ASN A 89 -5.56 -0.11 14.34
N PHE A 90 -6.11 1.08 14.55
CA PHE A 90 -6.86 1.80 13.53
C PHE A 90 -5.95 2.80 12.85
N SER A 91 -6.17 3.06 11.58
CA SER A 91 -5.42 4.04 10.83
C SER A 91 -6.31 4.79 9.86
N ALA A 92 -5.96 6.05 9.61
CA ALA A 92 -6.60 6.87 8.59
C ALA A 92 -5.51 7.47 7.69
N GLY A 93 -5.80 7.57 6.40
CA GLY A 93 -4.88 8.09 5.41
C GLY A 93 -5.60 8.95 4.38
N PHE A 94 -4.85 9.87 3.81
CA PHE A 94 -5.28 10.73 2.73
C PHE A 94 -4.15 10.88 1.71
N SER A 95 -4.48 10.89 0.43
CA SER A 95 -3.52 11.23 -0.61
C SER A 95 -4.12 12.03 -1.76
N ILE A 96 -3.26 12.81 -2.41
CA ILE A 96 -3.55 13.52 -3.65
C ILE A 96 -2.42 13.19 -4.62
N TYR A 97 -2.76 12.89 -5.86
CA TYR A 97 -1.82 12.72 -6.96
C TYR A 97 -2.28 13.53 -8.19
N GLY A 98 -1.34 14.05 -8.95
CA GLY A 98 -1.58 14.64 -10.25
C GLY A 98 -1.48 16.16 -10.29
N PHE A 99 -2.24 16.78 -11.18
CA PHE A 99 -2.20 18.19 -11.53
C PHE A 99 -3.58 18.70 -12.01
N GLU A 100 -3.64 19.84 -12.71
CA GLU A 100 -4.91 20.49 -13.09
C GLU A 100 -5.77 19.63 -14.04
N LEU A 101 -5.16 18.91 -14.99
CA LEU A 101 -5.93 18.15 -15.99
C LEU A 101 -6.35 16.76 -15.49
N TYR A 102 -5.57 16.19 -14.56
CA TYR A 102 -5.77 14.86 -14.01
C TYR A 102 -5.46 14.89 -12.52
N LYS A 103 -6.46 14.58 -11.68
CA LYS A 103 -6.30 14.58 -10.23
C LYS A 103 -6.91 13.32 -9.62
N GLU A 104 -6.12 12.65 -8.79
CA GLU A 104 -6.60 11.59 -7.91
C GLU A 104 -6.65 12.10 -6.48
N THR A 105 -7.70 11.76 -5.77
CA THR A 105 -7.84 12.01 -4.34
C THR A 105 -8.30 10.72 -3.67
N GLN A 106 -7.56 10.27 -2.66
CA GLN A 106 -7.81 8.99 -2.01
C GLN A 106 -7.93 9.19 -0.50
N PHE A 107 -8.93 8.52 0.08
CA PHE A 107 -9.08 8.34 1.52
C PHE A 107 -8.87 6.87 1.85
N ALA A 108 -8.21 6.61 2.96
CA ALA A 108 -7.87 5.27 3.42
C ALA A 108 -8.28 5.09 4.88
N PHE A 109 -8.94 3.98 5.19
CA PHE A 109 -9.24 3.57 6.56
C PHE A 109 -8.69 2.17 6.79
N GLY A 110 -7.71 2.07 7.67
CA GLY A 110 -6.98 0.85 7.97
C GLY A 110 -7.39 0.27 9.32
N TYR A 111 -7.37 -1.05 9.40
CA TYR A 111 -7.41 -1.79 10.65
C TYR A 111 -6.45 -2.98 10.58
N ALA A 112 -5.71 -3.23 11.66
CA ALA A 112 -4.84 -4.39 11.75
C ALA A 112 -4.75 -4.94 13.15
N LYS A 113 -4.47 -6.24 13.25
CA LYS A 113 -4.37 -6.96 14.51
C LYS A 113 -3.32 -8.06 14.45
N LYS A 114 -2.58 -8.21 15.56
CA LYS A 114 -1.77 -9.40 15.82
C LYS A 114 -2.71 -10.55 16.19
N LEU A 115 -2.70 -11.62 15.38
CA LEU A 115 -3.46 -12.83 15.69
C LEU A 115 -2.75 -13.66 16.77
N ASN A 116 -1.42 -13.69 16.70
CA ASN A 116 -0.53 -14.29 17.70
C ASN A 116 0.85 -13.60 17.62
N ASN A 117 1.84 -14.10 18.35
CA ASN A 117 3.20 -13.52 18.39
C ASN A 117 3.93 -13.59 17.04
N ASN A 118 3.49 -14.44 16.13
CA ASN A 118 4.14 -14.75 14.87
C ASN A 118 3.34 -14.31 13.65
N PHE A 119 2.09 -13.87 13.79
CA PHE A 119 1.24 -13.52 12.65
C PHE A 119 0.38 -12.31 12.93
N SER A 120 0.39 -11.38 11.98
CA SER A 120 -0.45 -10.18 11.94
C SER A 120 -1.21 -10.13 10.63
N PHE A 121 -2.44 -9.63 10.68
CA PHE A 121 -3.25 -9.37 9.50
C PHE A 121 -3.80 -7.94 9.55
N GLY A 122 -4.12 -7.40 8.39
CA GLY A 122 -4.73 -6.09 8.28
C GLY A 122 -5.55 -5.93 7.01
N GLY A 123 -6.39 -4.91 7.00
CA GLY A 123 -7.12 -4.48 5.83
C GLY A 123 -7.18 -2.96 5.75
N THR A 124 -7.23 -2.44 4.53
CA THR A 124 -7.46 -1.01 4.27
C THR A 124 -8.60 -0.86 3.28
N LEU A 125 -9.65 -0.15 3.71
CA LEU A 125 -10.71 0.31 2.84
C LEU A 125 -10.30 1.65 2.21
N PHE A 126 -10.32 1.70 0.89
CA PHE A 126 -10.02 2.90 0.14
C PHE A 126 -11.26 3.46 -0.54
N TYR A 127 -11.35 4.78 -0.57
CA TYR A 127 -12.19 5.52 -1.52
C TYR A 127 -11.28 6.37 -2.39
N LYS A 128 -11.21 6.08 -3.69
CA LYS A 128 -10.41 6.83 -4.67
C LYS A 128 -11.34 7.56 -5.62
N ASN A 129 -11.18 8.87 -5.73
CA ASN A 129 -11.83 9.71 -6.72
C ASN A 129 -10.82 10.15 -7.78
N ILE A 130 -11.16 9.89 -9.04
CA ILE A 130 -10.39 10.33 -10.20
C ILE A 130 -11.20 11.42 -10.89
N ASN A 131 -10.56 12.57 -11.12
CA ASN A 131 -11.14 13.70 -11.81
C ASN A 131 -10.28 14.08 -13.02
N ILE A 132 -10.91 14.09 -14.19
CA ILE A 132 -10.27 14.42 -15.47
C ILE A 132 -10.99 15.63 -16.06
N LYS A 133 -10.24 16.70 -16.34
CA LYS A 133 -10.81 17.94 -16.89
C LYS A 133 -11.54 17.64 -18.20
N ASN A 134 -12.78 18.12 -18.31
CA ASN A 134 -13.70 17.89 -19.44
C ASN A 134 -14.26 16.46 -19.60
N TYR A 135 -13.82 15.48 -18.80
CA TYR A 135 -14.33 14.10 -18.83
C TYR A 135 -15.11 13.72 -17.58
N GLY A 136 -15.02 14.52 -16.52
CA GLY A 136 -15.79 14.38 -15.28
C GLY A 136 -15.01 13.68 -14.16
N SER A 137 -15.73 13.24 -13.15
CA SER A 137 -15.16 12.60 -11.95
C SER A 137 -15.86 11.29 -11.63
N LYS A 138 -15.11 10.28 -11.21
CA LYS A 138 -15.66 9.03 -10.71
C LYS A 138 -14.98 8.59 -9.41
N GLY A 139 -15.81 8.26 -8.42
CA GLY A 139 -15.38 7.68 -7.15
C GLY A 139 -15.55 6.16 -7.16
N ASN A 140 -14.59 5.44 -6.59
CA ASN A 140 -14.64 4.00 -6.42
C ASN A 140 -14.18 3.62 -5.02
N VAL A 141 -14.75 2.53 -4.50
CA VAL A 141 -14.37 1.94 -3.22
C VAL A 141 -13.70 0.60 -3.48
N PHE A 142 -12.60 0.32 -2.79
CA PHE A 142 -11.94 -0.97 -2.87
C PHE A 142 -11.26 -1.35 -1.56
N LEU A 143 -10.94 -2.64 -1.42
CA LEU A 143 -10.33 -3.21 -0.22
C LEU A 143 -8.97 -3.82 -0.55
N ASN A 144 -7.96 -3.46 0.23
CA ASN A 144 -6.69 -4.16 0.26
C ASN A 144 -6.60 -4.94 1.58
N VAL A 145 -5.98 -6.13 1.56
CA VAL A 145 -5.66 -6.88 2.78
C VAL A 145 -4.21 -7.31 2.76
N GLY A 146 -3.63 -7.50 3.93
CA GLY A 146 -2.26 -7.97 4.04
C GLY A 146 -2.06 -8.92 5.21
N GLY A 147 -0.93 -9.60 5.18
CA GLY A 147 -0.47 -10.45 6.25
C GLY A 147 1.04 -10.36 6.42
N VAL A 148 1.50 -10.49 7.66
CA VAL A 148 2.92 -10.57 8.00
C VAL A 148 3.12 -11.72 8.99
N ALA A 149 4.00 -12.65 8.61
CA ALA A 149 4.39 -13.81 9.40
C ALA A 149 5.87 -13.69 9.83
N LYS A 150 6.13 -13.77 11.13
CA LYS A 150 7.48 -13.78 11.71
C LYS A 150 7.91 -15.24 11.95
N LEU A 151 8.94 -15.68 11.22
CA LEU A 151 9.53 -17.00 11.42
C LEU A 151 10.48 -17.00 12.63
N ASN A 152 11.32 -15.97 12.75
CA ASN A 152 12.19 -15.71 13.89
C ASN A 152 12.50 -14.20 13.98
N GLU A 153 13.42 -13.80 14.86
CA GLU A 153 13.79 -12.38 15.06
C GLU A 153 14.38 -11.71 13.81
N GLN A 154 14.95 -12.47 12.87
CA GLN A 154 15.66 -11.98 11.69
C GLN A 154 14.89 -12.21 10.38
N ILE A 155 13.98 -13.20 10.35
CA ILE A 155 13.29 -13.64 9.14
C ILE A 155 11.77 -13.52 9.33
N GLY A 156 11.17 -12.78 8.41
CA GLY A 156 9.73 -12.60 8.29
C GLY A 156 9.30 -12.56 6.83
N PHE A 157 8.05 -12.95 6.60
CA PHE A 157 7.38 -12.95 5.30
C PHE A 157 6.19 -12.00 5.36
N GLY A 158 6.00 -11.21 4.31
CA GLY A 158 4.86 -10.32 4.16
C GLY A 158 4.19 -10.57 2.82
N PHE A 159 2.86 -10.44 2.78
CA PHE A 159 2.09 -10.40 1.56
C PHE A 159 1.03 -9.29 1.65
N SER A 160 0.68 -8.73 0.51
CA SER A 160 -0.42 -7.78 0.34
C SER A 160 -1.22 -8.20 -0.88
N ILE A 161 -2.53 -8.09 -0.81
CA ILE A 161 -3.46 -8.32 -1.92
C ILE A 161 -4.25 -7.02 -2.07
N GLU A 162 -4.14 -6.42 -3.24
CA GLU A 162 -4.75 -5.13 -3.55
C GLU A 162 -6.05 -5.30 -4.35
N ASN A 163 -7.00 -4.40 -4.17
CA ASN A 163 -8.30 -4.38 -4.86
C ASN A 163 -9.01 -5.74 -4.91
N ILE A 164 -9.19 -6.40 -3.76
CA ILE A 164 -9.90 -7.70 -3.66
C ILE A 164 -11.35 -7.59 -4.14
N THR A 165 -11.93 -6.41 -4.10
CA THR A 165 -13.29 -6.15 -4.59
C THR A 165 -13.38 -6.13 -6.12
N HIS A 166 -12.25 -6.23 -6.84
CA HIS A 166 -12.18 -6.12 -8.31
C HIS A 166 -12.88 -4.86 -8.84
N SER A 167 -12.79 -3.77 -8.09
CA SER A 167 -13.47 -2.52 -8.45
C SER A 167 -12.82 -1.93 -9.70
N THR A 168 -13.65 -1.47 -10.66
CA THR A 168 -13.22 -0.94 -11.97
C THR A 168 -13.60 0.54 -12.14
N ILE A 169 -12.84 1.27 -12.96
CA ILE A 169 -13.10 2.70 -13.23
C ILE A 169 -14.12 2.88 -14.35
N SER A 170 -14.30 1.94 -15.27
CA SER A 170 -15.28 2.05 -16.36
C SER A 170 -16.18 0.81 -16.44
N LYS A 171 -16.98 0.71 -17.51
CA LYS A 171 -17.72 -0.52 -17.85
C LYS A 171 -16.80 -1.57 -18.47
N ASP A 172 -15.55 -1.20 -18.76
CA ASP A 172 -14.53 -2.11 -19.24
C ASP A 172 -13.98 -2.88 -18.03
N ASP A 173 -13.46 -4.08 -18.28
CA ASP A 173 -12.98 -5.00 -17.24
C ASP A 173 -11.64 -4.55 -16.60
N ASP A 174 -11.19 -3.33 -16.87
CA ASP A 174 -9.96 -2.77 -16.32
C ASP A 174 -10.16 -2.35 -14.85
N GLN A 175 -9.47 -3.06 -13.97
CA GLN A 175 -9.43 -2.77 -12.54
C GLN A 175 -8.81 -1.40 -12.26
N ILE A 176 -9.21 -0.80 -11.14
CA ILE A 176 -8.58 0.42 -10.65
C ILE A 176 -7.08 0.16 -10.47
N PRO A 177 -6.20 1.02 -11.02
CA PRO A 177 -4.79 1.01 -10.68
C PRO A 177 -4.64 1.21 -9.18
N THR A 178 -4.15 0.19 -8.49
CA THR A 178 -3.77 0.26 -7.07
C THR A 178 -2.32 0.64 -6.91
#